data_AF-A0A2W4R5V6-F1
#
_entry.id   AF-A0A2W4R5V6-F1
#
_cell.length_a   1.000
_cell.length_b   1.000
_cell.length_c   1.000
_cell.angle_alpha   90.00
_cell.angle_beta   90.00
_cell.angle_gamma   90.00
#
_symmetry.space_group_name_H-M   'P 1'
#
loop_
_entity.id
_entity.type
_entity.pdbx_description
1 polymer ?
#
loop_
_entity_poly.entity_id
_entity_poly.type
_entity_poly.pdbx_seq_one_letter_code
_entity_poly.pdbx_strand_id
1 'polypeptide(L)'
;MIDDNLEQWLGKNVLVYPTPLIVTLRHFNVDWTTFSGSFEIVLDDVVVQERVDFSLGITGKPDIQLPMFHSPMFVPASFVAIEFSNATYLAVQRALELALPKMKPLGRDPITGEVIDSNTSLMERAIDASVFRAMLARIDGSYSVTVDVSQS
;
A
#
# COMPACT_ATOMS: atom_id res chain seq x y z
N MET A 1 -22.77 18.59 -6.11
CA MET A 1 -24.00 17.92 -5.64
C MET A 1 -23.81 16.47 -6.01
N ILE A 2 -23.55 15.60 -5.04
CA ILE A 2 -23.54 14.16 -5.31
C ILE A 2 -25.03 13.80 -5.49
N ASP A 3 -25.34 13.10 -6.57
CA ASP A 3 -26.69 12.62 -6.86
C ASP A 3 -27.10 11.63 -5.75
N ASP A 4 -28.30 11.75 -5.17
CA ASP A 4 -28.82 10.83 -4.15
C ASP A 4 -28.73 9.36 -4.62
N ASN A 5 -28.79 9.12 -5.93
CA ASN A 5 -28.60 7.79 -6.52
C ASN A 5 -27.16 7.27 -6.37
N LEU A 6 -26.16 8.15 -6.46
CA LEU A 6 -24.76 7.78 -6.28
C LEU A 6 -24.48 7.46 -4.80
N GLU A 7 -24.99 8.24 -3.85
CA GLU A 7 -24.80 7.96 -2.42
C GLU A 7 -25.42 6.61 -2.03
N GLN A 8 -26.64 6.33 -2.50
CA GLN A 8 -27.29 5.04 -2.28
C GLN A 8 -26.55 3.88 -2.94
N TRP A 9 -25.96 4.11 -4.12
CA TRP A 9 -25.15 3.10 -4.78
C TRP A 9 -23.86 2.84 -4.00
N LEU A 10 -23.15 3.89 -3.57
CA LEU A 10 -21.92 3.75 -2.78
C LEU A 10 -22.19 3.01 -1.46
N GLY A 11 -23.27 3.35 -0.75
CA GLY A 11 -23.65 2.66 0.49
C GLY A 11 -23.97 1.16 0.33
N LYS A 12 -24.20 0.69 -0.90
CA LYS A 12 -24.42 -0.74 -1.19
C LYS A 12 -23.19 -1.46 -1.75
N ASN A 13 -22.24 -0.73 -2.31
CA ASN A 13 -21.11 -1.31 -3.06
C ASN A 13 -19.76 -1.10 -2.37
N VAL A 14 -19.62 -0.09 -1.52
CA VAL A 14 -18.41 0.08 -0.69
C VAL A 14 -18.37 -1.00 0.38
N LEU A 15 -17.27 -1.73 0.44
CA LEU A 15 -17.02 -2.74 1.46
C LEU A 15 -16.52 -2.07 2.73
N VAL A 16 -17.28 -2.18 3.81
CA VAL A 16 -16.91 -1.64 5.11
C VAL A 16 -16.45 -2.79 6.01
N TYR A 17 -15.23 -2.70 6.51
CA TYR A 17 -14.69 -3.67 7.47
C TYR A 17 -14.66 -3.07 8.88
N PRO A 18 -15.03 -3.84 9.92
CA PRO A 18 -14.84 -3.40 11.30
C PRO A 18 -13.35 -3.21 11.59
N THR A 19 -13.04 -2.39 12.60
CA THR A 19 -11.64 -2.24 13.05
C THR A 19 -11.18 -3.55 13.68
N PRO A 20 -10.13 -4.20 13.15
CA PRO A 20 -9.66 -5.47 13.69
C PRO A 20 -8.71 -5.24 14.88
N LEU A 21 -8.33 -6.33 15.53
CA LEU A 21 -7.24 -6.34 16.52
C LEU A 21 -5.89 -6.51 15.83
N ILE A 22 -5.83 -7.33 14.79
CA ILE A 22 -4.61 -7.61 14.04
C ILE A 22 -4.80 -7.45 12.53
N VAL A 23 -3.74 -7.02 11.86
CA VAL A 23 -3.67 -6.91 10.40
C VAL A 23 -2.52 -7.78 9.91
N THR A 24 -2.79 -8.63 8.92
CA THR A 24 -1.76 -9.42 8.23
C THR A 24 -1.72 -9.08 6.75
N LEU A 25 -0.54 -8.77 6.23
CA LEU A 25 -0.29 -8.67 4.79
C LEU A 25 0.38 -9.95 4.31
N ARG A 26 -0.07 -10.51 3.19
CA ARG A 26 0.48 -11.75 2.63
C ARG A 26 0.37 -11.83 1.11
N HIS A 27 0.97 -12.88 0.55
CA HIS A 27 0.92 -13.18 -0.88
C HIS A 27 1.32 -11.99 -1.74
N PHE A 28 2.44 -11.34 -1.39
CA PHE A 28 2.92 -10.18 -2.12
C PHE A 28 3.23 -10.53 -3.57
N ASN A 29 2.79 -9.68 -4.50
CA ASN A 29 3.19 -9.70 -5.90
C ASN A 29 3.89 -8.37 -6.17
N VAL A 30 5.21 -8.37 -6.27
CA VAL A 30 6.02 -7.15 -6.37
C VAL A 30 6.71 -7.08 -7.72
N ASP A 31 6.50 -5.97 -8.42
CA ASP A 31 7.31 -5.56 -9.55
C ASP A 31 8.55 -4.82 -9.03
N TRP A 32 9.69 -5.52 -9.07
CA TRP A 32 10.99 -5.00 -8.65
C TRP A 32 11.62 -4.03 -9.65
N THR A 33 10.97 -3.74 -10.78
CA THR A 33 11.43 -2.71 -11.73
C THR A 33 10.89 -1.33 -11.36
N THR A 34 9.65 -1.27 -10.87
CA THR A 34 8.96 -0.03 -10.49
C THR A 34 8.79 0.14 -8.98
N PHE A 35 9.12 -0.89 -8.18
CA PHE A 35 8.88 -0.95 -6.74
C PHE A 35 7.41 -0.70 -6.39
N SER A 36 6.54 -1.37 -7.14
CA SER A 36 5.10 -1.36 -6.97
C SER A 36 4.57 -2.79 -6.97
N GLY A 37 3.32 -2.98 -6.59
CA GLY A 37 2.75 -4.32 -6.58
C GLY A 37 1.44 -4.36 -5.84
N SER A 38 1.05 -5.56 -5.42
CA SER A 38 -0.15 -5.77 -4.61
C SER A 38 0.05 -6.85 -3.56
N PHE A 39 -0.82 -6.86 -2.57
CA PHE A 39 -0.87 -7.89 -1.52
C PHE A 39 -2.31 -8.17 -1.09
N GLU A 40 -2.51 -9.29 -0.42
CA GLU A 40 -3.75 -9.58 0.31
C GLU A 40 -3.67 -9.01 1.73
N ILE A 41 -4.82 -8.57 2.23
CA ILE A 41 -4.99 -8.15 3.62
C ILE A 41 -5.89 -9.18 4.33
N VAL A 42 -5.49 -9.59 5.53
CA VAL A 42 -6.33 -10.32 6.47
C VAL A 42 -6.52 -9.46 7.71
N LEU A 43 -7.78 -9.20 8.05
CA LEU A 43 -8.20 -8.44 9.22
C LEU A 43 -8.75 -9.45 10.25
N ASP A 44 -8.02 -9.68 11.33
CA ASP A 44 -8.23 -10.82 12.23
C ASP A 44 -8.25 -12.17 11.48
N ASP A 45 -9.43 -12.74 11.23
CA ASP A 45 -9.67 -13.97 10.48
C ASP A 45 -10.37 -13.74 9.13
N VAL A 46 -10.69 -12.49 8.79
CA VAL A 46 -11.41 -12.10 7.58
C VAL A 46 -10.42 -11.67 6.48
N VAL A 47 -10.43 -12.39 5.37
CA VAL A 47 -9.67 -12.01 4.17
C VAL A 47 -10.41 -10.88 3.44
N VAL A 48 -9.73 -9.77 3.20
CA VAL A 48 -10.24 -8.70 2.34
C VAL A 48 -10.30 -9.24 0.91
N GLN A 49 -11.47 -9.11 0.29
CA GLN A 49 -11.76 -9.78 -0.98
C GLN A 49 -10.86 -9.25 -2.11
N GLU A 50 -10.67 -7.94 -2.15
CA GLU A 50 -9.82 -7.28 -3.14
C GLU A 50 -8.38 -7.22 -2.65
N ARG A 51 -7.44 -7.33 -3.60
CA ARG A 51 -6.04 -7.04 -3.33
C ARG A 51 -5.84 -5.53 -3.25
N VAL A 52 -4.90 -5.13 -2.41
CA VAL A 52 -4.52 -3.71 -2.26
C VAL A 52 -3.19 -3.49 -2.95
N ASP A 53 -3.15 -2.43 -3.77
CA ASP A 53 -1.95 -2.04 -4.49
C ASP A 53 -1.05 -1.19 -3.61
N PHE A 54 0.24 -1.15 -3.96
CA PHE A 54 1.18 -0.19 -3.40
C PHE A 54 2.14 0.31 -4.47
N SER A 55 2.68 1.50 -4.24
CA SER A 55 3.77 2.05 -5.05
C SER A 55 4.72 2.88 -4.22
N LEU A 56 5.93 3.08 -4.74
CA LEU A 56 6.93 3.93 -4.11
C LEU A 56 6.56 5.40 -4.28
N GLY A 57 6.18 6.05 -3.18
CA GLY A 57 5.93 7.49 -3.17
C GLY A 57 7.19 8.33 -3.39
N ILE A 58 7.00 9.62 -3.68
CA ILE A 58 8.10 10.60 -3.86
C ILE A 58 8.98 10.73 -2.60
N THR A 59 8.43 10.42 -1.43
CA THR A 59 9.11 10.43 -0.13
C THR A 59 10.04 9.24 0.08
N GLY A 60 10.06 8.29 -0.87
CA GLY A 60 10.83 7.05 -0.77
C GLY A 60 10.19 6.02 0.17
N LYS A 61 8.97 6.25 0.64
CA LYS A 61 8.18 5.27 1.39
C LYS A 61 7.15 4.61 0.46
N PRO A 62 6.94 3.29 0.56
CA PRO A 62 5.82 2.65 -0.10
C PRO A 62 4.51 3.14 0.53
N ASP A 63 3.49 3.40 -0.28
CA ASP A 63 2.17 3.84 0.17
C ASP A 63 1.09 2.94 -0.44
N ILE A 64 0.00 2.74 0.30
CA ILE A 64 -1.10 1.88 -0.13
C ILE A 64 -2.09 2.62 -1.03
N GLN A 65 -2.62 1.90 -2.01
CA GLN A 65 -3.60 2.38 -2.96
C GLN A 65 -4.79 1.42 -2.90
N LEU A 66 -5.84 1.88 -2.22
CA LEU A 66 -7.08 1.11 -2.10
C LEU A 66 -7.79 1.05 -3.46
N PRO A 67 -8.48 -0.07 -3.77
CA PRO A 67 -9.25 -0.19 -5.00
C PRO A 67 -10.31 0.91 -5.06
N MET A 68 -10.61 1.37 -6.28
CA MET A 68 -11.55 2.46 -6.53
C MET A 68 -12.55 2.10 -7.62
N PHE A 69 -13.79 2.54 -7.45
CA PHE A 69 -14.76 2.61 -8.53
C PHE A 69 -14.43 3.80 -9.43
N HIS A 70 -14.18 3.53 -10.71
CA HIS A 70 -13.95 4.57 -11.71
C HIS A 70 -15.23 4.94 -12.41
N SER A 71 -15.60 6.21 -12.27
CA SER A 71 -16.79 6.79 -12.85
C SER A 71 -18.10 6.03 -12.61
N PRO A 72 -18.42 5.65 -11.35
CA PRO A 72 -19.67 4.94 -11.07
C PRO A 72 -20.87 5.82 -11.43
N MET A 73 -21.91 5.20 -11.96
CA MET A 73 -23.16 5.88 -12.33
C MET A 73 -22.94 7.07 -13.29
N PHE A 74 -21.94 6.99 -14.19
CA PHE A 74 -21.55 8.05 -15.14
C PHE A 74 -21.05 9.35 -14.50
N VAL A 75 -20.78 9.35 -13.20
CA VAL A 75 -20.17 10.50 -12.52
C VAL A 75 -18.68 10.50 -12.85
N PRO A 76 -18.07 11.58 -13.38
CA PRO A 76 -16.66 11.61 -13.76
C PRO A 76 -15.73 11.78 -12.54
N ALA A 77 -15.86 10.90 -11.55
CA ALA A 77 -15.08 10.86 -10.33
C ALA A 77 -14.71 9.42 -9.96
N SER A 78 -13.73 9.25 -9.08
CA SER A 78 -13.38 7.95 -8.51
C SER A 78 -13.71 7.91 -7.03
N PHE A 79 -14.19 6.77 -6.55
CA PHE A 79 -14.59 6.57 -5.15
C PHE A 79 -13.92 5.31 -4.63
N VAL A 80 -13.42 5.34 -3.39
CA VAL A 80 -12.76 4.19 -2.79
C VAL A 80 -13.78 3.06 -2.60
N ALA A 81 -13.40 1.83 -2.97
CA ALA A 81 -14.27 0.66 -2.92
C ALA A 81 -14.24 -0.04 -1.55
N ILE A 82 -13.28 0.31 -0.69
CA ILE A 82 -13.11 -0.24 0.66
C ILE A 82 -12.99 0.89 1.67
N GLU A 83 -13.78 0.82 2.74
CA GLU A 83 -13.67 1.72 3.86
C GLU A 83 -12.99 1.02 5.04
N PHE A 84 -11.84 1.56 5.44
CA PHE A 84 -11.12 1.18 6.64
C PHE A 84 -11.23 2.28 7.68
N SER A 85 -11.24 1.91 8.96
CA SER A 85 -10.99 2.88 10.01
C SER A 85 -9.57 3.43 9.92
N ASN A 86 -9.33 4.63 10.45
CA ASN A 86 -8.00 5.23 10.43
C ASN A 86 -6.95 4.34 11.12
N ALA A 87 -7.31 3.69 12.24
CA ALA A 87 -6.42 2.76 12.93
C ALA A 87 -6.04 1.56 12.05
N THR A 88 -7.01 1.02 11.30
CA THR A 88 -6.77 -0.08 10.35
C THR A 88 -5.85 0.37 9.21
N TYR A 89 -6.10 1.56 8.64
CA TYR A 89 -5.27 2.12 7.58
C TYR A 89 -3.81 2.28 8.04
N LEU A 90 -3.59 2.86 9.22
CA LEU A 90 -2.26 3.03 9.80
C LEU A 90 -1.57 1.69 10.08
N ALA A 91 -2.31 0.69 10.56
CA ALA A 91 -1.78 -0.65 10.77
C ALA A 91 -1.35 -1.31 9.46
N VAL A 92 -2.17 -1.25 8.41
CA VAL A 92 -1.81 -1.75 7.06
C VAL A 92 -0.55 -1.04 6.55
N GLN A 93 -0.50 0.29 6.65
CA GLN A 93 0.64 1.09 6.21
C GLN A 93 1.91 0.70 6.98
N ARG A 94 1.82 0.52 8.29
CA ARG A 94 2.94 0.08 9.13
C ARG A 94 3.41 -1.32 8.78
N ALA A 95 2.49 -2.26 8.55
CA ALA A 95 2.83 -3.60 8.10
C ALA A 95 3.57 -3.57 6.76
N LEU A 96 3.16 -2.69 5.84
CA LEU A 96 3.84 -2.48 4.57
C LEU A 96 5.26 -1.92 4.76
N GLU A 97 5.45 -0.95 5.64
CA GLU A 97 6.77 -0.40 5.99
C GLU A 97 7.70 -1.44 6.66
N LEU A 98 7.15 -2.46 7.32
CA LEU A 98 7.93 -3.58 7.86
C LEU A 98 8.27 -4.64 6.81
N ALA A 99 7.37 -4.81 5.82
CA ALA A 99 7.58 -5.71 4.69
C ALA A 99 8.64 -5.14 3.73
N LEU A 100 8.53 -3.86 3.37
CA LEU A 100 9.29 -3.21 2.32
C LEU A 100 10.18 -2.09 2.90
N PRO A 101 11.46 -2.02 2.52
CA PRO A 101 12.38 -1.00 3.01
C PRO A 101 12.00 0.37 2.49
N LYS A 102 12.38 1.38 3.27
CA LYS A 102 12.45 2.76 2.80
C LYS A 102 13.56 2.91 1.77
N MET A 103 13.25 3.63 0.69
CA MET A 103 14.19 4.02 -0.36
C MET A 103 14.57 5.49 -0.20
N LYS A 104 15.62 5.92 -0.91
CA LYS A 104 15.93 7.34 -1.03
C LYS A 104 14.76 8.08 -1.71
N PRO A 105 14.34 9.23 -1.17
CA PRO A 105 13.30 10.05 -1.77
C PRO A 105 13.77 10.60 -3.13
N LEU A 106 12.81 11.02 -3.94
CA LEU A 106 13.12 11.81 -5.13
C LEU A 106 13.58 13.22 -4.71
N GLY A 107 14.38 13.85 -5.57
CA GLY A 107 14.96 15.16 -5.34
C GLY A 107 16.46 15.09 -5.09
N ARG A 108 17.01 16.17 -4.51
CA ARG A 108 18.44 16.27 -4.28
C ARG A 108 18.83 15.58 -2.98
N ASP A 109 19.72 14.59 -3.05
CA ASP A 109 20.28 13.92 -1.89
C ASP A 109 21.09 14.95 -1.05
N PRO A 110 20.80 15.12 0.24
CA PRO A 110 21.47 16.13 1.06
C PRO A 110 22.92 15.78 1.41
N ILE A 111 23.32 14.50 1.27
CA ILE A 111 24.65 14.00 1.60
C ILE A 111 25.52 13.99 0.35
N THR A 112 25.05 13.40 -0.76
CA THR A 112 25.85 13.27 -1.98
C THR A 112 25.68 14.48 -2.92
N GLY A 113 24.59 15.23 -2.78
CA GLY A 113 24.26 16.36 -3.66
C GLY A 113 23.72 15.95 -5.03
N GLU A 114 23.60 14.64 -5.30
CA GLU A 114 23.08 14.07 -6.55
C GLU A 114 21.56 14.24 -6.63
N VAL A 115 21.04 14.31 -7.86
CA VAL A 115 19.60 14.38 -8.09
C VAL A 115 19.08 12.97 -8.35
N ILE A 116 18.13 12.54 -7.52
CA ILE A 116 17.40 11.30 -7.66
C ILE A 116 16.07 11.63 -8.33
N ASP A 117 15.83 11.06 -9.51
CA ASP A 117 14.62 11.24 -10.29
C ASP A 117 13.97 9.90 -10.62
N SER A 118 12.94 9.93 -11.47
CA SER A 118 12.23 8.72 -11.92
C SER A 118 13.09 7.77 -12.77
N ASN A 119 14.25 8.21 -13.26
CA ASN A 119 15.15 7.41 -14.08
C ASN A 119 16.25 6.75 -13.25
N THR A 120 16.44 7.16 -12.00
CA THR A 120 17.42 6.59 -11.09
C THR A 120 17.00 5.18 -10.68
N SER A 121 17.90 4.20 -10.83
CA SER A 121 17.56 2.80 -10.59
C SER A 121 17.22 2.53 -9.12
N LEU A 122 16.38 1.52 -8.84
CA LEU A 122 16.02 1.18 -7.47
C LEU A 122 17.22 0.76 -6.62
N MET A 123 18.22 0.11 -7.21
CA MET A 123 19.43 -0.27 -6.51
C MET A 123 20.26 0.94 -6.05
N GLU A 124 20.33 2.01 -6.85
CA GLU A 124 20.99 3.27 -6.48
C GLU A 124 20.19 4.04 -5.43
N ARG A 125 18.86 3.85 -5.45
CA ARG A 125 17.93 4.41 -4.45
C ARG A 125 17.89 3.60 -3.15
N ALA A 126 18.49 2.42 -3.09
CA ALA A 126 18.55 1.65 -1.86
C ALA A 126 19.38 2.40 -0.81
N ILE A 127 18.82 2.61 0.38
CA ILE A 127 19.55 3.20 1.51
C ILE A 127 20.63 2.22 1.98
N ASP A 128 20.26 0.94 2.07
CA ASP A 128 21.16 -0.16 2.37
C ASP A 128 20.93 -1.29 1.36
N ALA A 129 21.93 -1.53 0.52
CA ALA A 129 21.87 -2.55 -0.53
C ALA A 129 21.80 -3.98 0.04
N SER A 130 22.33 -4.22 1.25
CA SER A 130 22.28 -5.53 1.88
C SER A 130 20.88 -5.84 2.40
N VAL A 131 20.23 -4.87 3.04
CA VAL A 131 18.83 -4.95 3.49
C VAL A 131 17.90 -5.13 2.30
N PHE A 132 18.12 -4.37 1.23
CA PHE A 132 17.32 -4.49 0.01
C PHE A 132 17.43 -5.89 -0.61
N ARG A 133 18.65 -6.45 -0.73
CA ARG A 133 18.85 -7.82 -1.24
C ARG A 133 18.25 -8.88 -0.34
N ALA A 134 18.39 -8.75 0.98
CA ALA A 134 17.79 -9.68 1.93
C ALA A 134 16.26 -9.66 1.83
N MET A 135 15.67 -8.48 1.60
CA MET A 135 14.24 -8.34 1.38
C MET A 135 13.78 -8.99 0.07
N LEU A 136 14.51 -8.79 -1.04
CA LEU A 136 14.24 -9.46 -2.32
C LEU A 136 14.20 -10.99 -2.17
N ALA A 137 15.09 -11.55 -1.32
CA ALA A 137 15.11 -12.97 -1.02
C ALA A 137 13.99 -13.41 -0.06
N ARG A 138 13.52 -12.51 0.80
CA ARG A 138 12.50 -12.78 1.82
C ARG A 138 11.08 -12.73 1.28
N ILE A 139 10.77 -11.76 0.42
CA ILE A 139 9.45 -11.62 -0.18
C ILE A 139 9.34 -12.64 -1.32
N ASP A 140 9.13 -13.89 -0.92
CA ASP A 140 8.68 -14.96 -1.78
C ASP A 140 7.14 -15.11 -1.67
N GLY A 141 6.56 -16.01 -2.46
CA GLY A 141 5.11 -16.23 -2.47
C GLY A 141 4.50 -16.66 -1.12
N SER A 142 5.32 -16.99 -0.11
CA SER A 142 4.89 -17.40 1.23
C SER A 142 5.08 -16.33 2.31
N TYR A 143 5.70 -15.20 1.99
CA TYR A 143 5.97 -14.15 2.97
C TYR A 143 4.68 -13.50 3.49
N SER A 144 4.63 -13.29 4.81
CA SER A 144 3.59 -12.54 5.49
C SER A 144 4.15 -11.70 6.64
N VAL A 145 3.47 -10.61 6.95
CA VAL A 145 3.76 -9.75 8.10
C VAL A 145 2.48 -9.43 8.84
N THR A 146 2.52 -9.52 10.16
CA THR A 146 1.37 -9.25 11.04
C THR A 146 1.71 -8.13 12.01
N VAL A 147 0.76 -7.24 12.23
CA VAL A 147 0.85 -6.14 13.19
C VAL A 147 -0.40 -6.06 14.06
N ASP A 148 -0.23 -5.57 15.28
CA ASP A 148 -1.32 -5.25 16.20
C ASP A 148 -1.80 -3.81 15.93
N VAL A 149 -3.11 -3.64 15.76
CA VAL A 149 -3.72 -2.33 15.48
C VAL A 149 -3.53 -1.35 16.65
N SER A 150 -3.45 -1.84 17.88
CA SER A 150 -3.24 -0.99 19.07
C SER A 150 -1.85 -0.35 19.14
N GLN A 151 -0.87 -0.90 18.40
CA GLN A 151 0.50 -0.41 18.39
C GLN A 151 0.83 0.47 17.18
N SER A 152 -0.15 0.72 16.31
CA SER A 152 0.02 1.35 15.01
C SER A 152 0.01 2.87 15.05
#